data_AF-A0A9P6AUH1-F1
#
_entry.id   AF-A0A9P6AUH1-F1
#
_cell.length_a   1.000
_cell.length_b   1.000
_cell.length_c   1.000
_cell.angle_alpha   90.00
_cell.angle_beta   90.00
_cell.angle_gamma   90.00
#
_symmetry.space_group_name_H-M   'P 1'
#
loop_
_entity.id
_entity.type
_entity.pdbx_description
1 polymer ?
#
loop_
_entity_poly.entity_id
_entity_poly.type
_entity_poly.pdbx_seq_one_letter_code
_entity_poly.pdbx_strand_id
1 'polypeptide(L)'
;MYSYRADLDALVVHAVQFIASGEEILSPYFDAILHTREERQDYMQEAYHFHCDCPACSLEAEAREASDQRRARISDLKDVIEGWYQETVEPEEALAAIEEALDLYEKEGYNVSLGSWYVYGIAISAAHQDPESVKKWAQKAAARYVIESGRDSPDLRSINIISANPQVAGAWGTRDVRVF
;
A
#
# COMPACT_ATOMS: atom_id res chain seq x y z
N MET A 1 -0.36 -9.30 -8.33
CA MET A 1 -1.28 -8.15 -8.25
C MET A 1 -2.09 -8.12 -9.53
N TYR A 2 -3.40 -7.92 -9.45
CA TYR A 2 -4.24 -7.75 -10.63
C TYR A 2 -4.90 -6.37 -10.64
N SER A 3 -5.12 -5.81 -11.82
CA SER A 3 -5.87 -4.58 -11.99
C SER A 3 -6.59 -4.60 -13.33
N TYR A 4 -7.80 -4.02 -13.36
CA TYR A 4 -8.50 -3.82 -14.62
C TYR A 4 -7.91 -2.60 -15.33
N ARG A 5 -7.48 -2.81 -16.58
CA ARG A 5 -6.86 -1.80 -17.43
C ARG A 5 -7.87 -1.34 -18.47
N ALA A 6 -8.52 -0.22 -18.21
CA ALA A 6 -9.53 0.36 -19.09
C ALA A 6 -8.98 0.70 -20.49
N ASP A 7 -7.69 1.06 -20.60
CA ASP A 7 -7.02 1.31 -21.88
C ASP A 7 -6.79 0.04 -22.72
N LEU A 8 -6.82 -1.14 -22.08
CA LEU A 8 -6.68 -2.44 -22.73
C LEU A 8 -8.00 -3.24 -22.75
N ASP A 9 -9.03 -2.75 -22.07
CA ASP A 9 -10.27 -3.46 -21.77
C ASP A 9 -10.03 -4.89 -21.25
N ALA A 10 -9.10 -5.04 -20.31
CA ALA A 10 -8.67 -6.34 -19.82
C ALA A 10 -8.26 -6.33 -18.34
N LEU A 11 -8.43 -7.47 -17.68
CA LEU A 11 -7.79 -7.74 -16.39
C LEU A 11 -6.33 -8.13 -16.63
N VAL A 12 -5.40 -7.36 -16.08
CA VAL A 12 -3.97 -7.62 -16.19
C VAL A 12 -3.44 -8.12 -14.86
N VAL A 13 -2.63 -9.18 -14.90
CA VAL A 13 -2.03 -9.81 -13.73
C VAL A 13 -0.51 -9.71 -13.81
N HIS A 14 0.09 -9.10 -12.80
CA HIS A 14 1.54 -8.97 -12.65
C HIS A 14 2.06 -9.86 -11.52
N ALA A 15 3.11 -10.62 -11.83
CA ALA A 15 3.91 -11.28 -10.81
C ALA A 15 4.69 -10.24 -10.01
N VAL A 16 4.50 -10.24 -8.70
CA VAL A 16 5.13 -9.29 -7.76
C VAL A 16 6.35 -9.87 -7.05
N GLN A 17 6.63 -11.15 -7.32
CA GLN A 17 7.76 -11.91 -6.82
C GLN A 17 8.16 -12.95 -7.86
N PHE A 18 9.31 -13.59 -7.66
CA PHE A 18 9.73 -14.72 -8.47
C PHE A 18 8.75 -15.90 -8.30
N ILE A 19 8.44 -16.58 -9.40
CA ILE A 19 7.55 -17.76 -9.42
C ILE A 19 8.31 -18.87 -10.16
N ALA A 20 8.60 -19.97 -9.48
CA ALA A 20 9.28 -21.11 -10.07
C ALA A 20 8.37 -21.91 -11.00
N SER A 21 8.95 -22.69 -11.91
CA SER A 21 8.17 -23.60 -12.77
C SER A 21 7.45 -24.64 -11.91
N GLY A 22 6.12 -24.70 -12.05
CA GLY A 22 5.25 -25.60 -11.27
C GLY A 22 4.79 -25.03 -9.93
N GLU A 23 5.21 -23.82 -9.56
CA GLU A 23 4.67 -23.10 -8.40
C GLU A 23 3.27 -22.55 -8.72
N GLU A 24 2.37 -22.62 -7.72
CA GLU A 24 1.02 -22.08 -7.83
C GLU A 24 1.03 -20.55 -7.82
N ILE A 25 0.20 -19.93 -8.66
CA ILE A 25 0.04 -18.49 -8.69
C ILE A 25 -1.05 -18.09 -7.70
N LEU A 26 -0.66 -17.38 -6.65
CA LEU A 26 -1.56 -16.91 -5.61
C LEU A 26 -1.82 -15.41 -5.74
N SER A 27 -3.05 -15.01 -5.41
CA SER A 27 -3.45 -13.61 -5.30
C SER A 27 -4.30 -13.42 -4.05
N PRO A 28 -4.14 -12.31 -3.30
CA PRO A 28 -5.03 -12.02 -2.19
C PRO A 28 -6.45 -11.73 -2.71
N TYR A 29 -7.46 -12.15 -1.93
CA TYR A 29 -8.87 -11.88 -2.20
C TYR A 29 -9.34 -10.50 -1.70
N PHE A 30 -8.59 -9.92 -0.76
CA PHE A 30 -8.89 -8.66 -0.05
C PHE A 30 -7.60 -8.10 0.55
N ASP A 31 -7.65 -6.93 1.20
CA ASP A 31 -6.51 -6.28 1.86
C ASP A 31 -6.08 -7.00 3.17
N ALA A 32 -5.74 -8.28 3.05
CA ALA A 32 -5.45 -9.20 4.15
C ALA A 32 -4.33 -8.75 5.10
N ILE A 33 -3.48 -7.81 4.68
CA ILE A 33 -2.43 -7.23 5.52
C ILE A 33 -2.96 -6.36 6.66
N LEU A 34 -4.20 -5.85 6.54
CA LEU A 34 -4.85 -5.02 7.55
C LEU A 34 -5.59 -5.83 8.62
N HIS A 35 -5.58 -7.17 8.52
CA HIS A 35 -6.43 -8.03 9.34
C HIS A 35 -5.60 -9.07 10.09
N THR A 36 -5.97 -9.34 11.34
CA THR A 36 -5.44 -10.44 12.17
C THR A 36 -5.78 -11.80 11.58
N ARG A 37 -5.12 -12.87 12.06
CA ARG A 37 -5.38 -14.23 11.58
C ARG A 37 -6.84 -14.62 11.75
N GLU A 38 -7.45 -14.32 12.89
CA GLU A 38 -8.84 -14.66 13.18
C GLU A 38 -9.77 -14.01 12.16
N GLU A 39 -9.68 -12.69 11.97
CA GLU A 39 -10.49 -11.95 11.00
C GLU A 39 -10.30 -12.47 9.57
N ARG A 40 -9.05 -12.80 9.19
CA ARG A 40 -8.79 -13.39 7.87
C ARG A 40 -9.46 -14.75 7.71
N GLN A 41 -9.42 -15.60 8.73
CA GLN A 41 -10.03 -16.93 8.68
C GLN A 41 -11.55 -16.85 8.63
N ASP A 42 -12.14 -15.97 9.43
CA ASP A 42 -13.58 -15.74 9.45
C ASP A 42 -14.06 -15.25 8.09
N TYR A 43 -13.39 -14.26 7.50
CA TYR A 43 -13.73 -13.77 6.17
C TYR A 43 -13.58 -14.85 5.08
N MET A 44 -12.52 -15.67 5.12
CA MET A 44 -12.37 -16.80 4.17
C MET A 44 -13.48 -17.84 4.34
N GLN A 45 -13.87 -18.14 5.57
CA GLN A 45 -14.92 -19.13 5.84
C GLN A 45 -16.30 -18.62 5.44
N GLU A 46 -16.61 -17.35 5.70
CA GLU A 46 -17.90 -16.74 5.38
C GLU A 46 -18.08 -16.49 3.89
N ALA A 47 -17.07 -15.90 3.22
CA ALA A 47 -17.19 -15.49 1.83
C ALA A 47 -16.78 -16.59 0.82
N TYR A 48 -15.86 -17.48 1.19
CA TYR A 48 -15.27 -18.46 0.28
C TYR A 48 -15.35 -19.91 0.78
N HIS A 49 -15.86 -20.13 1.99
CA HIS A 49 -16.11 -21.45 2.58
C HIS A 49 -14.87 -22.36 2.70
N PHE A 50 -13.71 -21.79 3.02
CA PHE A 50 -12.49 -22.56 3.31
C PHE A 50 -11.67 -21.98 4.46
N HIS A 51 -10.80 -22.81 5.04
CA HIS A 51 -9.80 -22.41 6.03
C HIS A 51 -8.44 -22.19 5.35
N CYS A 52 -7.83 -21.04 5.56
CA CYS A 52 -6.56 -20.69 4.93
C CYS A 52 -5.38 -21.30 5.72
N ASP A 53 -4.50 -22.03 5.04
CA ASP A 53 -3.30 -22.66 5.61
C ASP A 53 -1.99 -22.02 5.10
N CYS A 54 -2.08 -20.81 4.55
CA CYS A 54 -0.90 -20.10 4.06
C CYS A 54 0.16 -19.91 5.16
N PRO A 55 1.43 -19.66 4.81
CA PRO A 55 2.51 -19.53 5.79
C PRO A 55 2.21 -18.57 6.94
N ALA A 56 1.51 -17.45 6.67
CA ALA A 56 1.12 -16.48 7.70
C ALA A 56 0.00 -16.99 8.63
N CYS A 57 -0.93 -17.80 8.12
CA CYS A 57 -2.00 -18.41 8.91
C CYS A 57 -1.54 -19.67 9.66
N SER A 58 -0.42 -20.25 9.25
CA SER A 58 0.18 -21.45 9.83
C SER A 58 1.33 -21.15 10.81
N LEU A 59 1.52 -19.88 11.19
CA LEU A 59 2.49 -19.49 12.22
C LEU A 59 2.15 -20.09 13.59
N GLU A 60 3.20 -20.46 14.33
CA GLU A 60 3.11 -20.88 15.73
C GLU A 60 2.71 -19.73 16.65
N ALA A 61 2.23 -20.04 17.85
CA ALA A 61 1.53 -19.10 18.73
C ALA A 61 2.25 -17.74 18.92
N GLU A 62 3.54 -17.74 19.27
CA GLU A 62 4.31 -16.51 19.51
C GLU A 62 4.51 -15.69 18.23
N ALA A 63 4.90 -16.34 17.12
CA ALA A 63 5.10 -15.66 15.84
C ALA A 63 3.78 -15.14 15.26
N ARG A 64 2.68 -15.89 15.47
CA ARG A 64 1.31 -15.50 15.11
C ARG A 64 0.87 -14.27 15.89
N GLU A 65 1.02 -14.26 17.21
CA GLU A 65 0.66 -13.10 18.03
C GLU A 65 1.44 -11.85 17.60
N ALA A 66 2.74 -11.99 17.36
CA ALA A 66 3.56 -10.89 16.86
C ALA A 66 3.10 -10.40 15.46
N SER A 67 2.68 -11.30 14.58
CA SER A 67 2.11 -10.95 13.26
C SER A 67 0.77 -10.24 13.38
N ASP A 68 -0.12 -10.72 14.24
CA ASP A 68 -1.43 -10.10 14.48
C ASP A 68 -1.28 -8.69 15.06
N GLN A 69 -0.34 -8.48 15.98
CA GLN A 69 -0.01 -7.14 16.50
C GLN A 69 0.47 -6.19 15.39
N ARG A 70 1.36 -6.66 14.50
CA ARG A 70 1.84 -5.83 13.38
C ARG A 70 0.70 -5.49 12.42
N ARG A 71 -0.16 -6.44 12.08
CA ARG A 71 -1.29 -6.24 11.15
C ARG A 71 -2.35 -5.32 11.73
N ALA A 72 -2.70 -5.49 13.00
CA ALA A 72 -3.58 -4.58 13.72
C ALA A 72 -3.00 -3.15 13.72
N ARG A 73 -1.70 -3.02 14.00
CA ARG A 73 -1.03 -1.71 13.94
C ARG A 73 -1.06 -1.10 12.54
N ILE A 74 -0.86 -1.86 11.48
CA ILE A 74 -1.00 -1.36 10.11
C ILE A 74 -2.42 -0.84 9.86
N SER A 75 -3.45 -1.52 10.37
CA SER A 75 -4.83 -1.04 10.32
C SER A 75 -5.00 0.29 11.04
N ASP A 76 -4.49 0.43 12.27
CA ASP A 76 -4.55 1.70 13.00
C ASP A 76 -3.84 2.83 12.25
N LEU A 77 -2.69 2.53 11.63
CA LEU A 77 -1.94 3.50 10.83
C LEU A 77 -2.73 3.95 9.60
N LYS A 78 -3.60 3.09 9.05
CA LYS A 78 -4.53 3.48 7.98
C LYS A 78 -5.55 4.50 8.47
N ASP A 79 -6.05 4.33 9.69
CA ASP A 79 -6.96 5.29 10.32
C ASP A 79 -6.27 6.63 10.61
N VAL A 80 -4.98 6.63 10.95
CA VAL A 80 -4.18 7.87 11.06
C VAL A 80 -4.13 8.62 9.73
N ILE A 81 -3.97 7.91 8.61
CA ILE A 81 -4.02 8.54 7.27
C ILE A 81 -5.42 9.09 6.97
N GLU A 82 -6.48 8.38 7.32
CA GLU A 82 -7.84 8.88 7.17
C GLU A 82 -8.09 10.12 8.03
N GLY A 83 -7.59 10.13 9.27
CA GLY A 83 -7.63 11.31 10.15
C GLY A 83 -6.91 12.51 9.54
N TRP A 84 -5.83 12.31 8.78
CA TRP A 84 -5.19 13.39 8.04
C TRP A 84 -6.14 13.97 6.98
N TYR A 85 -6.83 13.14 6.19
CA TYR A 85 -7.82 13.61 5.21
C TYR A 85 -8.98 14.38 5.86
N GLN A 86 -9.36 13.99 7.08
CA GLN A 86 -10.40 14.63 7.89
C GLN A 86 -9.91 15.85 8.69
N GLU A 87 -8.65 16.25 8.53
CA GLU A 87 -8.02 17.36 9.25
C GLU A 87 -8.03 17.20 10.78
N THR A 88 -8.02 15.95 11.28
CA THR A 88 -7.92 15.63 12.71
C THR A 88 -6.52 15.18 13.13
N VAL A 89 -5.64 14.92 12.17
CA VAL A 89 -4.25 14.49 12.37
C VAL A 89 -3.28 15.44 11.64
N GLU A 90 -2.19 15.81 12.31
CA GLU A 90 -1.14 16.65 11.75
C GLU A 90 -0.32 15.90 10.67
N PRO A 91 0.18 16.60 9.63
CA PRO A 91 0.88 15.96 8.53
C PRO A 91 2.16 15.22 8.97
N GLU A 92 2.87 15.68 10.00
CA GLU A 92 4.08 15.03 10.52
C GLU A 92 3.75 13.64 11.11
N GLU A 93 2.61 13.54 11.81
CA GLU A 93 2.12 12.27 12.35
C GLU A 93 1.68 11.32 11.23
N ALA A 94 0.98 11.84 10.22
CA ALA A 94 0.58 11.04 9.06
C ALA A 94 1.79 10.54 8.24
N LEU A 95 2.82 11.37 8.06
CA LEU A 95 4.06 10.97 7.38
C LEU A 95 4.82 9.91 8.19
N ALA A 96 4.90 10.06 9.51
CA ALA A 96 5.50 9.04 10.38
C ALA A 96 4.72 7.72 10.31
N ALA A 97 3.39 7.78 10.23
CA ALA A 97 2.54 6.60 10.09
C ALA A 97 2.80 5.84 8.79
N ILE A 98 3.07 6.55 7.68
CA ILE A 98 3.46 5.92 6.41
C ILE A 98 4.77 5.15 6.56
N GLU A 99 5.79 5.76 7.18
CA GLU A 99 7.09 5.13 7.37
C GLU A 99 7.00 3.89 8.27
N GLU A 100 6.23 3.97 9.36
CA GLU A 100 5.97 2.83 10.23
C GLU A 100 5.25 1.70 9.49
N ALA A 101 4.21 2.02 8.71
CA ALA A 101 3.46 1.02 7.95
C ALA A 101 4.36 0.28 6.95
N LEU A 102 5.23 1.00 6.24
CA LEU A 102 6.17 0.40 5.29
C LEU A 102 7.16 -0.56 5.95
N ASP A 103 7.68 -0.23 7.12
CA ASP A 103 8.55 -1.13 7.92
C ASP A 103 7.78 -2.37 8.40
N LEU A 104 6.52 -2.22 8.81
CA LEU A 104 5.68 -3.34 9.21
C LEU A 104 5.33 -4.26 8.04
N TYR A 105 5.11 -3.72 6.84
CA TYR A 105 4.92 -4.54 5.63
C TYR A 105 6.17 -5.37 5.32
N GLU A 106 7.37 -4.80 5.46
CA GLU A 106 8.63 -5.52 5.26
C GLU A 106 8.78 -6.66 6.27
N LYS A 107 8.49 -6.40 7.55
CA LYS A 107 8.51 -7.43 8.62
C LYS A 107 7.50 -8.55 8.40
N GLU A 108 6.35 -8.25 7.80
CA GLU A 108 5.33 -9.24 7.42
C GLU A 108 5.67 -9.97 6.11
N GLY A 109 6.73 -9.56 5.40
CA GLY A 109 7.06 -10.10 4.07
C GLY A 109 5.97 -9.84 3.03
N TYR A 110 5.11 -8.84 3.27
CA TYR A 110 3.94 -8.59 2.44
C TYR A 110 4.28 -7.62 1.31
N ASN A 111 4.48 -8.19 0.12
CA ASN A 111 4.97 -7.47 -1.06
C ASN A 111 3.85 -7.15 -2.03
N VAL A 112 2.71 -6.62 -1.58
CA VAL A 112 1.66 -6.06 -2.46
C VAL A 112 1.05 -4.82 -1.81
N SER A 113 0.46 -3.94 -2.62
CA SER A 113 -0.19 -2.69 -2.21
C SER A 113 0.70 -1.66 -1.49
N LEU A 114 2.03 -1.79 -1.62
CA LEU A 114 2.99 -0.85 -1.03
C LEU A 114 2.96 0.51 -1.75
N GLY A 115 2.61 0.53 -3.04
CA GLY A 115 2.58 1.77 -3.82
C GLY A 115 1.61 2.80 -3.25
N SER A 116 0.48 2.34 -2.70
CA SER A 116 -0.55 3.19 -2.10
C SER A 116 -0.05 4.00 -0.91
N TRP A 117 0.85 3.44 -0.08
CA TRP A 117 1.45 4.16 1.04
C TRP A 117 2.32 5.32 0.59
N TYR A 118 3.08 5.14 -0.49
CA TYR A 118 3.86 6.22 -1.09
C TYR A 118 2.97 7.30 -1.73
N VAL A 119 1.81 6.92 -2.28
CA VAL A 119 0.83 7.88 -2.80
C VAL A 119 0.24 8.77 -1.70
N TYR A 120 0.05 8.25 -0.47
CA TYR A 120 -0.31 9.12 0.66
C TYR A 120 0.78 10.15 0.95
N GLY A 121 2.05 9.76 0.90
CA GLY A 121 3.18 10.69 1.07
C GLY A 121 3.18 11.79 0.00
N ILE A 122 2.88 11.45 -1.26
CA ILE A 122 2.70 12.44 -2.34
C ILE A 122 1.57 13.41 -2.00
N ALA A 123 0.41 12.90 -1.58
CA ALA A 123 -0.75 13.73 -1.28
C ALA A 123 -0.49 14.69 -0.11
N ILE A 124 0.13 14.20 0.97
CA ILE A 124 0.46 14.99 2.16
C ILE A 124 1.48 16.07 1.80
N SER A 125 2.60 15.71 1.16
CA SER A 125 3.62 16.69 0.79
C SER A 125 3.10 17.71 -0.24
N ALA A 126 2.25 17.30 -1.18
CA ALA A 126 1.66 18.21 -2.17
C ALA A 126 0.71 19.21 -1.51
N ALA A 127 -0.15 18.75 -0.58
CA ALA A 127 -1.05 19.61 0.20
C ALA A 127 -0.33 20.80 0.83
N HIS A 128 0.89 20.56 1.33
CA HIS A 128 1.72 21.55 2.00
C HIS A 128 2.76 22.23 1.07
N GLN A 129 2.68 22.00 -0.24
CA GLN A 129 3.54 22.61 -1.26
C GLN A 129 5.03 22.30 -1.09
N ASP A 130 5.36 21.08 -0.70
CA ASP A 130 6.73 20.57 -0.59
C ASP A 130 7.12 19.74 -1.85
N PRO A 131 7.70 20.37 -2.89
CA PRO A 131 7.99 19.70 -4.15
C PRO A 131 9.08 18.63 -4.03
N GLU A 132 10.03 18.81 -3.11
CA GLU A 132 11.14 17.86 -2.94
C GLU A 132 10.65 16.56 -2.31
N SER A 133 9.82 16.65 -1.27
CA SER A 133 9.18 15.47 -0.67
C SER A 133 8.21 14.80 -1.64
N VAL A 134 7.39 15.55 -2.39
CA VAL A 134 6.54 14.99 -3.45
C VAL A 134 7.36 14.16 -4.44
N LYS A 135 8.49 14.70 -4.91
CA LYS A 135 9.37 14.00 -5.85
C LYS A 135 9.95 12.72 -5.24
N LYS A 136 10.43 12.78 -3.99
CA LYS A 136 10.97 11.62 -3.26
C LYS A 136 9.93 10.51 -3.12
N TRP A 137 8.71 10.85 -2.71
CA TRP A 137 7.61 9.88 -2.58
C TRP A 137 7.18 9.32 -3.94
N ALA A 138 7.07 10.17 -4.96
CA ALA A 138 6.72 9.75 -6.33
C ALA A 138 7.74 8.78 -6.92
N GLN A 139 9.04 8.96 -6.68
CA GLN A 139 10.06 8.02 -7.12
C GLN A 139 9.91 6.63 -6.46
N LYS A 140 9.61 6.60 -5.16
CA LYS A 140 9.35 5.35 -4.44
C LYS A 140 8.05 4.67 -4.93
N ALA A 141 6.98 5.44 -5.13
CA ALA A 141 5.73 4.96 -5.71
C ALA A 141 5.95 4.36 -7.11
N ALA A 142 6.71 5.05 -7.97
CA ALA A 142 7.02 4.60 -9.32
C ALA A 142 7.78 3.28 -9.33
N ALA A 143 8.82 3.16 -8.49
CA ALA A 143 9.58 1.91 -8.36
C ALA A 143 8.67 0.73 -7.98
N ARG A 144 7.66 0.99 -7.16
CA ARG A 144 6.72 -0.03 -6.71
C ARG A 144 5.66 -0.37 -7.76
N TYR A 145 5.09 0.61 -8.45
CA TYR A 145 4.12 0.38 -9.52
C TYR A 145 4.70 -0.31 -10.76
N VAL A 146 6.00 -0.20 -11.01
CA VAL A 146 6.67 -1.04 -12.02
C VAL A 146 6.48 -2.54 -11.74
N ILE A 147 6.48 -2.92 -10.46
CA ILE A 147 6.31 -4.31 -10.00
C ILE A 147 4.83 -4.67 -9.89
N GLU A 148 4.02 -3.80 -9.27
CA GLU A 148 2.62 -4.09 -8.94
C GLU A 148 1.67 -3.99 -10.14
N SER A 149 1.91 -3.03 -11.03
CA SER A 149 0.98 -2.68 -12.12
C SER A 149 1.62 -2.70 -13.49
N GLY A 150 2.94 -2.95 -13.58
CA GLY A 150 3.68 -2.98 -14.84
C GLY A 150 4.11 -1.60 -15.35
N ARG A 151 5.13 -1.62 -16.22
CA ARG A 151 5.76 -0.41 -16.80
C ARG A 151 4.85 0.42 -17.68
N ASP A 152 3.80 -0.19 -18.21
CA ASP A 152 2.84 0.42 -19.12
C ASP A 152 1.59 0.93 -18.39
N SER A 153 1.54 0.89 -17.05
CA SER A 153 0.36 1.28 -16.28
C SER A 153 0.05 2.77 -16.33
N PRO A 154 -1.25 3.15 -16.41
CA PRO A 154 -1.69 4.53 -16.25
C PRO A 154 -1.22 5.13 -14.92
N ASP A 155 -1.25 4.34 -13.84
CA ASP A 155 -0.82 4.78 -12.51
C ASP A 155 0.65 5.18 -12.51
N LEU A 156 1.54 4.34 -13.08
CA LEU A 156 2.95 4.68 -13.22
C LEU A 156 3.17 5.91 -14.10
N ARG A 157 2.40 6.06 -15.20
CA ARG A 157 2.48 7.26 -16.04
C ARG A 157 2.12 8.52 -15.25
N SER A 158 1.04 8.49 -14.49
CA SER A 158 0.60 9.60 -13.63
C SER A 158 1.66 9.95 -12.58
N ILE A 159 2.21 8.95 -11.90
CA ILE A 159 3.26 9.15 -10.89
C ILE A 159 4.53 9.73 -11.52
N ASN A 160 4.93 9.30 -12.72
CA ASN A 160 6.08 9.87 -13.43
C ASN A 160 5.86 11.35 -13.81
N ILE A 161 4.65 11.72 -14.20
CA ILE A 161 4.28 13.13 -14.46
C ILE A 161 4.40 13.95 -13.18
N ILE A 162 3.87 13.45 -12.05
CA ILE A 162 3.98 14.11 -10.73
C ILE A 162 5.45 14.22 -10.30
N SER A 163 6.25 13.18 -10.50
CA SER A 163 7.68 13.20 -10.15
C SER A 163 8.47 14.24 -10.95
N ALA A 164 8.09 14.47 -12.22
CA ALA A 164 8.71 15.48 -13.08
C ALA A 164 8.19 16.90 -12.80
N ASN A 165 6.94 17.03 -12.35
CA ASN A 165 6.29 18.30 -12.07
C ASN A 165 5.39 18.17 -10.82
N PRO A 166 5.96 18.29 -9.60
CA PRO A 166 5.22 18.10 -8.34
C PRO A 166 3.92 18.90 -8.21
N GLN A 167 3.85 20.08 -8.83
CA GLN A 167 2.73 21.01 -8.77
C GLN A 167 1.45 20.47 -9.43
N VAL A 168 1.54 19.42 -10.25
CA VAL A 168 0.36 18.77 -10.87
C VAL A 168 -0.28 17.71 -9.97
N ALA A 169 0.31 17.43 -8.81
CA ALA A 169 -0.31 16.54 -7.82
C ALA A 169 -1.66 17.12 -7.38
N GLY A 170 -2.70 16.28 -7.32
CA GLY A 170 -4.08 16.75 -7.14
C GLY A 170 -4.35 17.51 -5.85
N ALA A 171 -3.55 17.29 -4.80
CA ALA A 171 -3.67 17.98 -3.52
C ALA A 171 -2.86 19.29 -3.45
N TRP A 172 -2.19 19.74 -4.51
CA TRP A 172 -1.24 20.84 -4.41
C TRP A 172 -1.83 22.13 -3.81
N GLY A 173 -1.26 22.59 -2.69
CA GLY A 173 -1.63 23.86 -2.06
C GLY A 173 -3.02 23.90 -1.44
N THR A 174 -3.58 22.74 -1.06
CA THR A 174 -4.84 22.68 -0.33
C THR A 174 -4.70 22.99 1.16
N ARG A 175 -3.46 23.07 1.68
CA ARG A 175 -3.14 23.38 3.07
C ARG A 175 -2.05 24.43 3.19
N ASP A 176 -1.84 24.92 4.41
CA ASP A 176 -0.77 25.86 4.71
C ASP A 176 0.60 25.29 4.36
N VAL A 177 1.50 26.16 3.88
CA VAL A 177 2.83 25.75 3.45
C VAL A 177 3.64 25.16 4.61
N ARG A 178 4.15 23.95 4.42
CA ARG A 178 5.09 23.26 5.33
C ARG A 178 6.08 22.44 4.49
N VAL A 179 7.31 22.29 4.98
CA VAL A 179 8.37 21.51 4.33
C VAL A 179 8.87 20.47 5.33
N PHE A 180 8.99 19.22 4.90
CA PHE A 180 9.27 18.07 5.76
C PHE A 180 10.65 17.46 5.50
#